data_AF-A0A0F8WZ81-F1
#
_entry.id   AF-A0A0F8WZ81-F1
#
_cell.length_a   1.000
_cell.length_b   1.000
_cell.length_c   1.000
_cell.angle_alpha   90.00
_cell.angle_beta   90.00
_cell.angle_gamma   90.00
#
_symmetry.space_group_name_H-M   'P 1'
#
loop_
_entity.id
_entity.type
_entity.pdbx_description
1 polymer ?
#
loop_
_entity_poly.entity_id
_entity_poly.type
_entity_poly.pdbx_seq_one_letter_code
_entity_poly.pdbx_strand_id
1 'polypeptide(L)'
;PPCHRWANRHAGRDEYADLLTPARSRLEATGRPWIIENVPGAPLRADFRITGDMVGLPLIKRARWFETNWYDSIAMVARVPVDGPVITVTGHGTTSGNRETWGRNIRVAEMRAAMGIDWMNRDELSQAIPPAYSEYIGTQLLRALADRATKGNAPAGTPGR
;
A
#
# COMPACT_ATOMS: atom_id res chain seq x y z
N PRO A 1 -6.59 -5.77 -5.62
CA PRO A 1 -6.86 -7.12 -6.16
C PRO A 1 -6.02 -8.16 -5.39
N PRO A 2 -6.42 -9.44 -5.29
CA PRO A 2 -5.61 -10.46 -4.62
C PRO A 2 -4.18 -10.54 -5.16
N CYS A 3 -3.19 -10.65 -4.27
CA CYS A 3 -1.78 -10.61 -4.63
C CYS A 3 -1.13 -11.99 -4.84
N HIS A 4 -1.88 -13.09 -4.73
CA HIS A 4 -1.35 -14.46 -4.78
C HIS A 4 -0.53 -14.75 -6.06
N ARG A 5 -0.96 -14.22 -7.21
CA ARG A 5 -0.24 -14.33 -8.49
C ARG A 5 1.12 -13.60 -8.49
N TRP A 6 1.25 -12.55 -7.69
CA TRP A 6 2.37 -11.61 -7.76
C TRP A 6 3.31 -11.65 -6.54
N ALA A 7 2.90 -12.32 -5.46
CA ALA A 7 3.69 -12.42 -4.24
C ALA A 7 4.82 -13.47 -4.37
N ASN A 8 6.04 -13.08 -4.01
CA ASN A 8 7.27 -13.88 -4.16
C ASN A 8 7.33 -15.19 -3.35
N ARG A 9 6.34 -15.49 -2.49
CA ARG A 9 6.36 -16.64 -1.56
C ARG A 9 5.20 -17.63 -1.75
N HIS A 10 4.49 -17.58 -2.88
CA HIS A 10 3.50 -18.59 -3.22
C HIS A 10 4.04 -19.54 -4.31
N ALA A 11 4.15 -20.83 -3.96
CA ALA A 11 4.28 -21.87 -4.97
C ALA A 11 3.02 -21.89 -5.85
N GLY A 12 3.17 -22.21 -7.14
CA GLY A 12 2.03 -22.23 -8.08
C GLY A 12 1.44 -20.84 -8.37
N ARG A 13 2.22 -19.76 -8.24
CA ARG A 13 1.74 -18.38 -8.48
C ARG A 13 1.02 -18.22 -9.83
N ASP A 14 1.46 -18.96 -10.85
CA ASP A 14 0.95 -18.89 -12.21
C ASP A 14 -0.46 -19.50 -12.35
N GLU A 15 -0.87 -20.34 -11.38
CA GLU A 15 -2.21 -20.95 -11.28
C GLU A 15 -3.27 -19.94 -10.80
N TYR A 16 -2.85 -18.92 -10.05
CA TYR A 16 -3.77 -17.87 -9.61
C TYR A 16 -4.10 -16.93 -10.76
N ALA A 17 -5.39 -16.66 -10.98
CA ALA A 17 -5.84 -15.75 -12.02
C ALA A 17 -5.26 -14.34 -11.87
N ASP A 18 -4.97 -13.68 -12.99
CA ASP A 18 -4.63 -12.26 -12.99
C ASP A 18 -5.89 -11.42 -12.80
N LEU A 19 -6.09 -10.95 -11.57
CA LEU A 19 -7.16 -10.02 -11.22
C LEU A 19 -6.69 -8.55 -11.18
N LEU A 20 -5.40 -8.30 -11.41
CA LEU A 20 -4.85 -6.94 -11.43
C LEU A 20 -5.22 -6.24 -12.74
N THR A 21 -4.92 -6.89 -13.86
CA THR A 21 -5.18 -6.35 -15.21
C THR A 21 -6.66 -6.01 -15.43
N PRO A 22 -7.63 -6.94 -15.23
CA PRO A 22 -9.04 -6.61 -15.45
C PRO A 22 -9.58 -5.57 -14.45
N ALA A 23 -9.05 -5.51 -13.23
CA ALA A 23 -9.43 -4.47 -12.27
C ALA A 23 -8.98 -3.09 -12.73
N ARG A 24 -7.74 -2.98 -13.25
CA ARG A 24 -7.22 -1.71 -13.82
C ARG A 24 -8.10 -1.23 -14.95
N SER A 25 -8.40 -2.07 -15.94
CA SER A 25 -9.24 -1.67 -17.08
C SER A 25 -10.63 -1.18 -16.65
N ARG A 26 -11.24 -1.82 -15.64
CA ARG A 26 -12.51 -1.37 -15.08
C ARG A 26 -12.42 -0.02 -14.38
N LEU A 27 -11.35 0.22 -13.62
CA LEU A 27 -11.13 1.51 -12.95
C LEU A 27 -10.88 2.64 -13.95
N GLU A 28 -10.09 2.39 -14.99
CA GLU A 28 -9.84 3.34 -16.07
C GLU A 28 -11.14 3.72 -16.80
N ALA A 29 -11.98 2.73 -17.11
CA ALA A 29 -13.27 2.95 -17.78
C ALA A 29 -14.24 3.83 -16.97
N THR A 30 -14.04 3.98 -15.65
CA THR A 30 -14.90 4.87 -14.85
C THR A 30 -14.65 6.35 -15.14
N GLY A 31 -13.47 6.73 -15.63
CA GLY A 31 -13.05 8.13 -15.74
C GLY A 31 -12.89 8.85 -14.38
N ARG A 32 -12.97 8.13 -13.25
CA ARG A 32 -12.88 8.69 -11.89
C ARG A 32 -11.49 8.51 -11.30
N PRO A 33 -11.12 9.27 -10.26
CA PRO A 33 -9.92 9.02 -9.48
C PRO A 33 -9.93 7.59 -8.91
N TRP A 34 -8.82 6.87 -9.06
CA TRP A 34 -8.67 5.52 -8.52
C TRP A 34 -7.28 5.29 -7.94
N ILE A 35 -7.18 4.26 -7.09
CA ILE A 35 -5.93 3.76 -6.52
C ILE A 35 -5.96 2.24 -6.60
N ILE A 36 -4.85 1.62 -7.01
CA ILE A 36 -4.63 0.18 -6.94
C ILE A 36 -3.45 -0.07 -6.03
N GLU A 37 -3.61 -0.95 -5.04
CA GLU A 37 -2.52 -1.46 -4.21
C GLU A 37 -2.11 -2.87 -4.64
N ASN A 38 -0.81 -3.15 -4.54
CA ASN A 38 -0.29 -4.51 -4.56
C ASN A 38 1.09 -4.64 -3.89
N VAL A 39 1.59 -5.88 -3.81
CA VAL A 39 2.94 -6.19 -3.33
C VAL A 39 4.04 -5.72 -4.30
N PRO A 40 5.26 -5.44 -3.81
CA PRO A 40 6.41 -5.20 -4.67
C PRO A 40 6.65 -6.34 -5.67
N GLY A 41 6.86 -5.98 -6.94
CA GLY A 41 7.07 -6.92 -8.04
C GLY A 41 5.81 -7.24 -8.87
N ALA A 42 4.62 -6.83 -8.44
CA ALA A 42 3.43 -6.86 -9.27
C ALA A 42 3.57 -5.87 -10.46
N PRO A 43 2.95 -6.14 -11.63
CA PRO A 43 3.04 -5.29 -12.82
C PRO A 43 2.17 -4.03 -12.67
N LEU A 44 2.62 -3.12 -11.81
CA LEU A 44 1.98 -1.84 -11.50
C LEU A 44 2.99 -0.70 -11.63
N ARG A 45 2.53 0.48 -12.05
CA ARG A 45 3.34 1.70 -11.99
C ARG A 45 3.36 2.18 -10.54
N ALA A 46 4.53 2.07 -9.91
CA ALA A 46 4.70 2.33 -8.48
C ALA A 46 4.77 3.85 -8.19
N ASP A 47 3.65 4.55 -8.40
CA ASP A 47 3.49 5.98 -8.16
C ASP A 47 3.77 6.33 -6.70
N PHE A 48 3.34 5.45 -5.77
CA PHE A 48 3.76 5.48 -4.37
C PHE A 48 4.36 4.14 -3.95
N ARG A 49 5.39 4.21 -3.10
CA ARG A 49 5.99 3.05 -2.42
C ARG A 49 5.99 3.35 -0.93
N ILE A 50 5.24 2.57 -0.16
CA ILE A 50 5.03 2.81 1.27
C ILE A 50 5.50 1.60 2.08
N THR A 51 6.26 1.88 3.14
CA THR A 51 6.63 0.97 4.21
C THR A 51 6.12 1.50 5.55
N GLY A 52 6.08 0.66 6.58
CA GLY A 52 5.39 1.00 7.83
C GLY A 52 6.03 2.17 8.55
N ASP A 53 7.35 2.21 8.59
CA ASP A 53 8.16 3.29 9.13
C ASP A 53 7.80 4.66 8.52
N MET A 54 7.47 4.72 7.23
CA MET A 54 7.09 5.97 6.55
C MET A 54 5.77 6.57 7.07
N VAL A 55 4.94 5.75 7.72
CA VAL A 55 3.61 6.13 8.22
C VAL A 55 3.47 5.88 9.72
N GLY A 56 4.59 5.91 10.46
CA GLY A 56 4.58 5.81 11.92
C GLY A 56 4.31 4.41 12.47
N LEU A 57 4.51 3.36 11.67
CA LEU A 57 4.39 1.95 12.05
C LEU A 57 5.77 1.26 11.98
N PRO A 58 6.72 1.60 12.87
CA PRO A 58 8.11 1.13 12.77
C PRO A 58 8.27 -0.37 13.00
N LEU A 59 7.27 -1.03 13.60
CA LEU A 59 7.33 -2.44 13.96
C LEU A 59 6.86 -3.39 12.85
N ILE A 60 6.44 -2.92 11.68
CA ILE A 60 5.97 -3.80 10.60
C ILE A 60 6.91 -3.84 9.40
N LYS A 61 7.16 -5.06 8.92
CA LYS A 61 7.79 -5.30 7.62
C LYS A 61 6.72 -5.49 6.54
N ARG A 62 6.19 -4.39 6.01
CA ARG A 62 5.14 -4.42 4.97
C ARG A 62 5.37 -3.34 3.92
N ALA A 63 6.12 -3.65 2.87
CA ALA A 63 6.21 -2.79 1.69
C ALA A 63 4.98 -3.00 0.81
N ARG A 64 4.40 -1.91 0.31
CA ARG A 64 3.31 -1.89 -0.69
C ARG A 64 3.53 -0.81 -1.74
N TRP A 65 3.15 -1.13 -2.96
CA TRP A 65 3.18 -0.20 -4.07
C TRP A 65 1.75 0.18 -4.47
N PHE A 66 1.60 1.43 -4.89
CA PHE A 66 0.31 1.98 -5.29
C PHE A 66 0.41 2.66 -6.64
N GLU A 67 -0.57 2.42 -7.48
CA GLU A 67 -0.76 3.02 -8.80
C GLU A 67 -2.04 3.88 -8.79
N THR A 68 -2.04 5.00 -9.49
CA THR A 68 -3.15 5.96 -9.54
C THR A 68 -3.25 6.69 -10.89
N ASN A 69 -4.39 7.30 -11.22
CA ASN A 69 -4.54 8.22 -12.36
C ASN A 69 -4.59 9.71 -11.97
N TRP A 70 -4.39 10.05 -10.70
CA TRP A 70 -4.54 11.42 -10.21
C TRP A 70 -3.24 12.10 -9.78
N TYR A 71 -2.12 11.40 -9.88
CA TYR A 71 -0.82 11.87 -9.44
C TYR A 71 0.22 11.67 -10.53
N ASP A 72 0.79 12.77 -11.03
CA ASP A 72 1.65 12.78 -12.24
C ASP A 72 3.16 12.68 -11.92
N SER A 73 3.54 12.55 -10.65
CA SER A 73 4.94 12.43 -10.21
C SER A 73 5.12 11.23 -9.27
N ILE A 74 6.33 10.68 -9.19
CA ILE A 74 6.62 9.65 -8.18
C ILE A 74 6.77 10.36 -6.82
N ALA A 75 5.85 10.12 -5.89
CA ALA A 75 6.00 10.59 -4.51
C ALA A 75 6.65 9.50 -3.65
N MET A 76 7.93 9.71 -3.34
CA MET A 76 8.60 9.01 -2.23
C MET A 76 8.26 9.76 -0.95
N VAL A 77 7.68 9.08 0.05
CA VAL A 77 7.54 9.68 1.38
C VAL A 77 8.94 9.92 1.94
N ALA A 78 9.22 11.10 2.48
CA ALA A 78 10.51 11.38 3.10
C ALA A 78 10.71 10.46 4.32
N ARG A 79 11.94 9.97 4.47
CA ARG A 79 12.36 8.89 5.36
C ARG A 79 12.94 9.44 6.66
N VAL A 80 12.65 8.78 7.79
CA VAL A 80 13.63 8.55 8.86
C VAL A 80 13.67 7.04 9.09
N PRO A 81 14.78 6.35 8.78
CA PRO A 81 14.86 4.93 9.08
C PRO A 81 14.75 4.73 10.59
N VAL A 82 13.85 3.85 11.00
CA VAL A 82 13.82 3.40 12.38
C VAL A 82 14.62 2.12 12.44
N ASP A 83 15.80 2.19 13.08
CA ASP A 83 16.58 1.00 13.41
C ASP A 83 15.83 0.21 14.48
N GLY A 84 15.63 -1.09 14.25
CA GLY A 84 14.95 -1.95 15.23
C GLY A 84 14.35 -3.22 14.63
N PRO A 85 13.94 -4.16 15.49
CA PRO A 85 13.30 -5.40 15.05
C PRO A 85 11.91 -5.11 14.47
N VAL A 86 11.59 -5.77 13.35
CA VAL A 86 10.31 -5.66 12.65
C VAL A 86 9.56 -6.99 12.68
N ILE A 87 8.24 -6.92 12.59
CA ILE A 87 7.33 -8.06 12.52
C ILE A 87 6.87 -8.24 11.08
N THR A 88 7.13 -9.42 10.52
CA THR A 88 6.45 -9.88 9.30
C THR A 88 5.10 -10.48 9.69
N VAL A 89 4.00 -9.96 9.16
CA VAL A 89 2.64 -10.47 9.43
C VAL A 89 2.26 -11.49 8.37
N THR A 90 1.95 -12.72 8.79
CA THR A 90 1.60 -13.84 7.90
C THR A 90 0.36 -14.58 8.43
N GLY A 91 -0.41 -15.17 7.50
CA GLY A 91 -1.59 -15.98 7.83
C GLY A 91 -1.26 -17.27 8.57
N HIS A 92 -0.04 -17.81 8.36
CA HIS A 92 0.35 -19.09 8.93
C HIS A 92 1.60 -18.96 9.82
N GLY A 93 1.47 -19.45 11.05
CA GLY A 93 2.56 -19.60 12.01
C GLY A 93 3.34 -18.31 12.32
N THR A 94 4.60 -18.49 12.70
CA THR A 94 5.59 -17.41 12.83
C THR A 94 6.69 -17.70 11.82
N THR A 95 7.10 -16.69 11.05
CA THR A 95 8.19 -16.83 10.08
C THR A 95 9.50 -17.18 10.77
N SER A 96 10.44 -17.83 10.07
CA SER A 96 11.79 -18.08 10.60
C SER A 96 12.46 -16.79 11.06
N GLY A 97 12.40 -15.73 10.24
CA GLY A 97 12.97 -14.42 10.58
C GLY A 97 12.37 -13.78 11.83
N ASN A 98 11.04 -13.89 12.03
CA ASN A 98 10.43 -13.44 13.28
C ASN A 98 10.91 -14.30 14.47
N ARG A 99 11.01 -15.63 14.33
CA ARG A 99 11.47 -16.49 15.44
C ARG A 99 12.93 -16.22 15.80
N GLU A 100 13.78 -16.01 14.81
CA GLU A 100 15.19 -15.66 14.99
C GLU A 100 15.33 -14.31 15.71
N THR A 101 14.57 -13.31 15.28
CA THR A 101 14.61 -11.96 15.86
C THR A 101 14.09 -11.94 17.30
N TRP A 102 13.01 -12.66 17.58
CA TRP A 102 12.26 -12.53 18.84
C TRP A 102 12.42 -13.72 19.79
N GLY A 103 13.08 -14.80 19.38
CA GLY A 103 13.27 -16.02 20.17
C GLY A 103 11.98 -16.82 20.46
N ARG A 104 10.84 -16.41 19.90
CA ARG A 104 9.52 -17.01 20.17
C ARG A 104 8.54 -16.83 19.02
N ASN A 105 7.39 -17.48 19.13
CA ASN A 105 6.26 -17.23 18.23
C ASN A 105 5.64 -15.84 18.49
N ILE A 106 5.27 -15.15 17.41
CA ILE A 106 4.59 -13.86 17.45
C ILE A 106 3.08 -14.08 17.61
N ARG A 107 2.50 -13.44 18.63
CA ARG A 107 1.08 -13.50 18.95
C ARG A 107 0.29 -12.58 18.03
N VAL A 108 -0.98 -12.91 17.79
CA VAL A 108 -1.88 -12.08 16.97
C VAL A 108 -2.00 -10.67 17.54
N ALA A 109 -2.05 -10.52 18.86
CA ALA A 109 -2.08 -9.21 19.52
C ALA A 109 -0.88 -8.31 19.16
N GLU A 110 0.32 -8.89 18.97
CA GLU A 110 1.51 -8.14 18.55
C GLU A 110 1.42 -7.72 17.08
N MET A 111 0.83 -8.56 16.23
CA MET A 111 0.57 -8.23 14.82
C MET A 111 -0.45 -7.10 14.70
N ARG A 112 -1.51 -7.16 15.51
CA ARG A 112 -2.54 -6.11 15.64
C ARG A 112 -1.91 -4.77 16.03
N ALA A 113 -1.12 -4.77 17.10
CA ALA A 113 -0.43 -3.58 17.58
C ALA A 113 0.53 -3.01 16.53
N ALA A 114 1.30 -3.87 15.87
CA ALA A 114 2.26 -3.44 14.86
C ALA A 114 1.56 -2.83 13.62
N MET A 115 0.41 -3.36 13.21
CA MET A 115 -0.36 -2.83 12.07
C MET A 115 -1.32 -1.69 12.44
N GLY A 116 -1.50 -1.38 13.73
CA GLY A 116 -2.53 -0.43 14.16
C GLY A 116 -3.96 -0.90 13.85
N ILE A 117 -4.22 -2.20 13.97
CA ILE A 117 -5.53 -2.83 13.70
C ILE A 117 -5.87 -3.76 14.85
N ASP A 118 -6.82 -3.40 15.71
CA ASP A 118 -7.17 -4.22 16.89
C ASP A 118 -8.33 -5.22 16.67
N TRP A 119 -9.10 -5.05 15.59
CA TRP A 119 -10.32 -5.82 15.34
C TRP A 119 -10.13 -7.10 14.50
N MET A 120 -9.05 -7.20 13.71
CA MET A 120 -8.88 -8.29 12.73
C MET A 120 -8.25 -9.56 13.32
N ASN A 121 -8.64 -10.74 12.83
CA ASN A 121 -7.95 -11.99 13.10
C ASN A 121 -6.65 -12.13 12.27
N ARG A 122 -5.90 -13.22 12.44
CA ARG A 122 -4.60 -13.44 11.79
C ARG A 122 -4.69 -13.45 10.25
N ASP A 123 -5.69 -14.15 9.72
CA ASP A 123 -5.83 -14.33 8.28
C ASP A 123 -6.20 -13.00 7.61
N GLU A 124 -7.11 -12.25 8.25
CA GLU A 124 -7.48 -10.89 7.85
C GLU A 124 -6.26 -9.94 7.89
N LEU A 125 -5.50 -9.91 8.99
CA LEU A 125 -4.29 -9.10 9.11
C LEU A 125 -3.25 -9.41 8.04
N SER A 126 -3.14 -10.68 7.61
CA SER A 126 -2.18 -11.07 6.58
C SER A 126 -2.46 -10.36 5.25
N GLN A 127 -3.73 -10.20 4.90
CA GLN A 127 -4.20 -9.59 3.66
C GLN A 127 -4.45 -8.08 3.77
N ALA A 128 -4.53 -7.54 4.99
CA ALA A 128 -4.87 -6.15 5.23
C ALA A 128 -3.75 -5.15 4.83
N ILE A 129 -4.19 -3.92 4.57
CA ILE A 129 -3.36 -2.72 4.53
C ILE A 129 -3.57 -1.99 5.88
N PRO A 130 -2.51 -1.55 6.58
CA PRO A 130 -2.65 -0.75 7.79
C PRO A 130 -3.42 0.56 7.54
N PRO A 131 -4.31 1.01 8.44
CA PRO A 131 -5.06 2.26 8.28
C PRO A 131 -4.18 3.47 7.97
N ALA A 132 -3.00 3.57 8.58
CA ALA A 132 -2.04 4.65 8.35
C ALA A 132 -1.59 4.79 6.87
N TYR A 133 -1.56 3.68 6.11
CA TYR A 133 -1.23 3.73 4.67
C TYR A 133 -2.40 4.36 3.90
N SER A 134 -3.63 3.98 4.24
CA SER A 134 -4.84 4.52 3.63
C SER A 134 -5.02 6.00 3.95
N GLU A 135 -4.76 6.43 5.19
CA GLU A 135 -4.79 7.83 5.60
C GLU A 135 -3.78 8.68 4.82
N TYR A 136 -2.54 8.18 4.69
CA TYR A 136 -1.50 8.87 3.92
C TYR A 136 -1.93 9.07 2.46
N ILE A 137 -2.35 8.00 1.78
CA ILE A 137 -2.74 8.08 0.37
C ILE A 137 -4.02 8.90 0.19
N GLY A 138 -4.98 8.77 1.12
CA GLY A 138 -6.21 9.58 1.11
C GLY A 138 -5.90 11.07 1.20
N THR A 139 -4.94 11.46 2.05
CA THR A 139 -4.46 12.85 2.13
C THR A 139 -3.86 13.32 0.81
N GLN A 140 -3.07 12.48 0.14
CA GLN A 140 -2.49 12.82 -1.16
C GLN A 140 -3.57 12.95 -2.25
N LEU A 141 -4.58 12.10 -2.25
CA LEU A 141 -5.73 12.20 -3.15
C LEU A 141 -6.48 13.51 -2.94
N LEU A 142 -6.81 13.86 -1.70
CA LEU A 142 -7.53 15.10 -1.38
C LEU A 142 -6.75 16.34 -1.85
N ARG A 143 -5.42 16.37 -1.66
CA ARG A 143 -4.55 17.44 -2.17
C ARG A 143 -4.60 17.53 -3.69
N ALA A 144 -4.45 16.42 -4.40
CA ALA A 144 -4.48 16.41 -5.86
C ALA A 144 -5.84 16.87 -6.42
N LEU A 145 -6.94 16.52 -5.76
CA LEU A 145 -8.27 16.98 -6.14
C LEU A 145 -8.46 18.49 -5.90
N ALA A 146 -7.96 19.02 -4.78
CA ALA A 146 -8.00 20.44 -4.49
C ALA A 146 -7.17 21.27 -5.49
N ASP A 147 -5.98 20.78 -5.85
CA ASP A 147 -5.12 21.43 -6.86
C ASP A 147 -5.77 21.47 -8.24
N ARG A 148 -6.44 20.37 -8.64
CA ARG A 148 -7.20 20.30 -9.89
C ARG A 148 -8.39 21.26 -9.90
N ALA A 149 -9.13 21.36 -8.80
CA ALA A 149 -10.22 22.32 -8.67
C ALA A 149 -9.73 23.77 -8.78
N THR A 150 -8.59 24.08 -8.19
CA THR A 150 -7.99 25.42 -8.25
C THR A 150 -7.53 25.78 -9.67
N LYS A 151 -6.87 24.86 -10.38
CA LYS A 151 -6.44 25.06 -11.77
C LYS A 151 -7.63 25.18 -12.74
N GLY A 152 -8.71 24.43 -12.52
CA GLY A 152 -9.94 24.51 -13.32
C GLY A 152 -10.70 25.83 -13.16
N ASN A 153 -10.53 26.52 -12.03
CA ASN A 153 -11.16 27.82 -11.74
C ASN A 153 -10.29 29.04 -12.07
N ALA A 154 -9.06 28.85 -12.58
CA ALA A 154 -8.24 29.98 -12.99
C ALA A 154 -8.89 30.67 -14.21
N PRO A 155 -9.13 31.99 -14.19
CA PRO A 155 -9.68 32.70 -15.34
C PRO A 155 -8.74 32.49 -16.53
N ALA A 156 -9.31 32.12 -17.68
CA ALA A 156 -8.56 31.99 -18.92
C ALA A 156 -7.83 33.32 -19.16
N GLY A 157 -6.49 33.29 -19.07
CA GLY A 157 -5.66 34.46 -19.25
C GLY A 157 -6.03 35.16 -20.56
N THR A 158 -6.37 36.45 -20.47
CA THR A 158 -6.69 37.25 -21.64
C THR A 158 -5.51 37.18 -22.61
N PRO A 159 -5.71 36.84 -23.90
CA PRO A 159 -4.62 36.87 -24.85
C PRO A 159 -4.09 38.31 -24.94
N GLY A 160 -2.80 38.48 -24.67
CA GLY A 160 -2.12 39.76 -24.84
C GLY A 160 -2.26 40.25 -26.29
N ARG A 161 -2.59 41.53 -26.43
CA ARG A 161 -2.64 42.24 -27.72
C ARG A 161 -1.28 42.37 -28.36
#